data_AF-A0A1Y4RA26-F1
#
_entry.id   AF-A0A1Y4RA26-F1
#
_cell.length_a   1.000
_cell.length_b   1.000
_cell.length_c   1.000
_cell.angle_alpha   90.00
_cell.angle_beta   90.00
_cell.angle_gamma   90.00
#
_symmetry.space_group_name_H-M   'P 1'
#
loop_
_entity.id
_entity.type
_entity.pdbx_description
1 polymer ?
#
loop_
_entity_poly.entity_id
_entity_poly.type
_entity_poly.pdbx_seq_one_letter_code
_entity_poly.pdbx_strand_id
1 'polypeptide(L)' 'MLEQEFDLKKRVWTAEELKKARNALFAFPDVKAFLSETGWSRDNPECSSEEYLTTERICRWIDGRFIYFSKLLWEVGCP' A
#
# COMPACT_ATOMS: atom_id res chain seq x y z
N MET A 1 8.49 -3.20 9.99
CA MET A 1 8.23 -2.64 8.65
C MET A 1 6.74 -2.44 8.42
N LEU A 2 5.93 -3.46 8.09
CA LEU A 2 4.49 -3.27 7.79
C LEU A 2 3.68 -2.50 8.85
N GLU A 3 3.85 -2.84 10.12
CA GLU A 3 3.11 -2.18 11.22
C GLU A 3 3.46 -0.69 11.38
N GLN A 4 4.74 -0.35 11.21
CA GLN A 4 5.25 1.01 11.36
C GLN A 4 4.93 1.86 10.13
N GLU A 5 5.15 1.29 8.94
CA GLU A 5 5.05 2.01 7.67
C GLU A 5 3.59 2.25 7.26
N PHE A 6 2.70 1.29 7.51
CA PHE A 6 1.29 1.30 7.06
C PHE A 6 0.27 1.28 8.20
N ASP A 7 0.69 1.55 9.44
CA ASP A 7 -0.13 1.59 10.66
C ASP A 7 -0.99 0.32 10.88
N LEU A 8 -0.42 -0.85 10.59
CA LEU A 8 -1.09 -2.12 10.85
C LEU A 8 -0.85 -2.52 12.30
N LYS A 9 -1.87 -2.38 13.16
CA LYS A 9 -1.78 -2.78 14.58
C LYS A 9 -2.19 -4.24 14.74
N LYS A 10 -1.22 -5.16 14.80
CA LYS A 10 -1.45 -6.56 15.20
C LYS A 10 -0.51 -6.99 16.32
N ARG A 11 -1.01 -7.87 17.20
CA ARG A 11 -0.25 -8.36 18.36
C ARG A 11 0.55 -9.62 18.06
N VAL A 12 0.05 -10.47 17.15
CA VAL A 12 0.70 -11.69 16.69
C VAL A 12 0.42 -11.84 15.20
N TRP A 13 1.45 -12.16 14.42
CA TRP A 13 1.35 -12.48 13.00
C TRP A 13 1.49 -13.99 12.82
N THR A 14 0.50 -14.62 12.21
CA THR A 14 0.58 -16.00 11.73
C THR A 14 1.27 -16.04 10.36
N ALA A 15 1.78 -17.22 9.97
CA ALA A 15 2.41 -17.41 8.67
C ALA A 15 1.47 -17.09 7.49
N GLU A 16 0.18 -17.40 7.64
CA GLU A 16 -0.83 -17.13 6.62
C GLU A 16 -1.12 -15.62 6.49
N GLU A 17 -1.15 -14.88 7.61
CA GLU A 17 -1.33 -13.43 7.59
C GLU A 17 -0.13 -12.71 7.00
N LEU A 18 1.09 -13.19 7.28
CA LEU A 18 2.30 -12.68 6.62
C LEU A 18 2.26 -12.94 5.11
N LYS A 19 1.74 -14.10 4.69
CA LYS A 19 1.55 -14.41 3.28
C LYS A 19 0.53 -13.46 2.64
N LYS A 20 -0.63 -13.25 3.26
CA LYS A 20 -1.65 -12.29 2.79
C LYS A 20 -1.10 -10.87 2.70
N ALA A 21 -0.38 -10.42 3.72
CA ALA A 21 0.22 -9.08 3.73
C ALA A 21 1.28 -8.90 2.64
N ARG A 22 2.11 -9.93 2.38
CA ARG A 22 3.05 -9.90 1.24
C ARG A 22 2.33 -9.80 -0.10
N ASN A 23 1.23 -10.54 -0.28
CA ASN A 23 0.44 -10.50 -1.50
C ASN A 23 -0.32 -9.16 -1.69
N ALA A 24 -0.46 -8.37 -0.62
CA ALA A 24 -1.09 -7.07 -0.65
C ALA A 24 -0.10 -5.90 -0.87
N LEU A 25 1.21 -6.19 -1.00
CA LEU A 25 2.24 -5.19 -1.27
C LEU A 25 2.52 -5.09 -2.77
N PHE A 26 2.54 -3.85 -3.26
CA PHE A 26 2.85 -3.53 -4.65
C PHE A 26 3.95 -2.48 -4.68
N ALA A 27 4.91 -2.63 -5.58
CA ALA A 27 6.06 -1.74 -5.70
C ALA A 27 6.06 -1.06 -7.07
N PHE A 28 6.05 0.27 -7.07
CA PHE A 28 6.09 1.10 -8.26
C PHE A 28 7.42 1.86 -8.32
N PRO A 29 7.91 2.19 -9.53
CA PRO A 29 9.12 2.99 -9.67
C PRO A 29 8.94 4.43 -9.17
N ASP A 30 7.74 5.00 -9.31
CA ASP A 30 7.41 6.36 -8.88
C ASP A 30 5.89 6.54 -8.69
N VAL A 31 5.50 7.75 -8.26
CA VAL A 31 4.10 8.13 -8.03
C VAL A 31 3.28 8.08 -9.32
N LYS A 32 3.87 8.46 -10.46
CA LYS A 32 3.16 8.49 -11.76
C LYS A 32 2.79 7.08 -12.21
N ALA A 33 3.72 6.13 -12.06
CA ALA A 33 3.48 4.71 -12.33
C ALA A 33 2.36 4.17 -11.43
N PHE A 34 2.41 4.44 -10.13
CA PHE A 34 1.32 4.08 -9.21
C PHE A 34 -0.05 4.61 -9.68
N LEU A 35 -0.17 5.92 -9.93
CA LEU A 35 -1.44 6.53 -10.33
C LEU A 35 -1.97 5.95 -11.65
N SER A 36 -1.08 5.71 -12.62
CA SER A 36 -1.44 5.19 -13.94
C SER A 36 -1.84 3.71 -13.90
N GLU A 37 -1.10 2.88 -13.18
CA GLU A 37 -1.30 1.42 -13.17
C GLU A 37 -2.49 1.02 -12.29
N THR A 38 -2.70 1.72 -11.18
CA THR A 38 -3.81 1.43 -10.27
C THR A 38 -5.11 2.12 -10.66
N GLY A 39 -5.04 3.19 -11.46
CA GLY A 39 -6.18 4.06 -11.73
C GLY A 39 -6.58 4.93 -10.54
N TRP A 40 -5.74 5.03 -9.49
CA TRP A 40 -6.06 5.72 -8.26
C TRP A 40 -6.54 7.16 -8.47
N SER A 41 -5.89 7.93 -9.36
CA SER A 41 -6.26 9.33 -9.62
C SER A 41 -7.62 9.47 -10.31
N ARG A 42 -8.07 8.46 -11.05
CA ARG A 42 -9.41 8.47 -11.65
C ARG A 42 -10.47 8.23 -10.59
N ASP A 43 -10.20 7.32 -9.67
CA ASP A 43 -11.17 6.90 -8.66
C ASP A 43 -11.16 7.84 -7.44
N ASN A 44 -10.03 8.51 -7.17
CA ASN A 44 -9.80 9.40 -6.03
C ASN A 44 -9.03 10.67 -6.47
N PRO A 45 -9.63 11.55 -7.29
CA PRO A 45 -8.93 12.70 -7.88
C PRO A 45 -8.34 13.67 -6.84
N GLU A 46 -9.08 13.95 -5.77
CA GLU A 46 -8.63 14.84 -4.68
C GLU A 46 -7.56 14.21 -3.76
N CYS A 47 -7.33 12.89 -3.87
CA CYS A 47 -6.45 12.11 -3.00
C CYS A 47 -5.24 11.55 -3.76
N SER A 48 -4.79 12.24 -4.80
CA SER A 48 -3.80 11.73 -5.76
C SER A 48 -2.41 12.38 -5.66
N SER A 49 -2.23 13.38 -4.79
CA SER A 49 -0.93 13.99 -4.56
C SER A 49 0.01 13.06 -3.80
N GLU A 50 1.32 13.13 -4.09
CA GLU A 50 2.34 12.36 -3.36
C GLU A 50 2.33 12.67 -1.85
N GLU A 51 2.19 13.95 -1.50
CA GLU A 51 2.11 14.41 -0.11
C GLU A 51 0.95 13.73 0.63
N TYR A 52 -0.24 13.67 0.01
CA TYR A 52 -1.39 13.01 0.61
C TYR A 52 -1.15 11.50 0.75
N LEU A 53 -0.74 10.84 -0.34
CA LEU A 53 -0.50 9.39 -0.37
C LEU A 53 0.51 8.95 0.69
N THR A 54 1.55 9.74 0.91
CA THR A 54 2.56 9.46 1.93
C THR A 54 2.11 9.88 3.32
N THR A 55 1.50 11.04 3.51
CA THR A 55 1.05 11.49 4.85
C THR A 55 0.01 10.54 5.43
N GLU A 56 -0.98 10.14 4.63
CA GLU A 56 -2.03 9.19 5.03
C GLU A 56 -1.56 7.73 5.06
N ARG A 57 -0.26 7.48 4.82
CA ARG A 57 0.36 6.14 4.83
C ARG A 57 -0.30 5.16 3.85
N ILE A 58 -0.88 5.67 2.77
CA ILE A 58 -1.43 4.87 1.68
C ILE A 58 -0.26 4.26 0.89
N CYS A 59 0.76 5.09 0.62
CA CYS A 59 2.01 4.67 -0.02
C CYS A 59 3.24 5.12 0.79
N ARG A 60 4.38 4.44 0.58
CA ARG A 60 5.65 4.69 1.26
C ARG A 60 6.83 4.59 0.31
N TRP A 61 7.77 5.52 0.41
CA TRP A 61 9.07 5.36 -0.23
C TRP A 61 9.94 4.43 0.61
N ILE A 62 10.35 3.31 0.02
CA ILE A 62 11.26 2.34 0.64
C ILE A 62 12.29 1.96 -0.41
N ASP A 63 13.58 2.17 -0.11
CA ASP A 63 14.71 1.85 -1.00
C ASP A 63 14.53 2.39 -2.45
N GLY A 64 14.00 3.60 -2.58
CA GLY A 64 13.77 4.26 -3.87
C GLY A 64 12.60 3.68 -4.68
N ARG A 65 11.73 2.88 -4.06
CA ARG A 65 10.48 2.37 -4.65
C ARG A 65 9.27 2.96 -3.92
N PHE A 66 8.22 3.23 -4.67
CA PHE A 66 6.94 3.69 -4.14
C PHE A 66 6.06 2.47 -3.84
N ILE A 67 5.96 2.12 -2.56
CA ILE A 67 5.30 0.92 -2.07
C ILE A 67 3.87 1.25 -1.66
N TYR A 68 2.91 0.54 -2.23
CA TYR A 68 1.50 0.60 -1.87
C TYR A 68 1.11 -0.67 -1.10
N PHE A 69 0.33 -0.51 -0.03
CA PHE A 69 -0.27 -1.63 0.70
C PHE A 69 -1.79 -1.63 0.51
N SER A 70 -2.32 -2.64 -0.17
CA SER A 70 -3.76 -2.79 -0.37
C SER A 70 -4.42 -3.40 0.86
N LYS A 71 -5.05 -2.55 1.69
CA LYS A 71 -5.85 -3.02 2.84
C LYS A 71 -6.98 -3.96 2.41
N LEU A 72 -7.62 -3.68 1.27
CA LEU A 72 -8.69 -4.53 0.72
C LEU A 72 -8.20 -5.95 0.45
N LEU A 73 -7.07 -6.11 -0.25
CA LEU A 73 -6.51 -7.44 -0.53
C LEU A 73 -6.04 -8.15 0.75
N TRP A 74 -5.59 -7.40 1.75
CA TRP A 74 -5.18 -7.96 3.02
C TRP A 74 -6.36 -8.47 3.86
N GLU A 75 -7.44 -7.70 3.94
CA GLU A 75 -8.63 -8.00 4.76
C GLU A 75 -9.53 -9.06 4.13
N VAL A 76 -9.82 -8.91 2.83
CA VAL A 76 -10.73 -9.82 2.11
C VAL A 76 -10.01 -11.10 1.69
N GLY A 77 -8.67 -11.05 1.57
CA GLY A 77 -7.88 -12.08 0.93
C GLY A 77 -7.90 -11.93 -0.60
N CYS A 78 -6.89 -12.49 -1.26
CA CYS A 78 -6.94 -12.66 -2.71
C CYS A 78 -8.12 -13.61 -3.04
N PRO A 79 -9.01 -13.29 -4.00
CA PRO A 79 -9.94 -14.28 -4.52
C PRO A 79 -9.20 -15.52 -5.05
#